data_AF-A0A7X7QDH2-F1
#
_entry.id   AF-A0A7X7QDH2-F1
#
_cell.length_a   1.000
_cell.length_b   1.000
_cell.length_c   1.000
_cell.angle_alpha   90.00
_cell.angle_beta   90.00
_cell.angle_gamma   90.00
#
_symmetry.space_group_name_H-M   'P 1'
#
loop_
_entity.id
_entity.type
_entity.pdbx_description
1 polymer ?
#
loop_
_entity_poly.entity_id
_entity_poly.type
_entity_poly.pdbx_seq_one_letter_code
_entity_poly.pdbx_strand_id
1 'polypeptide(L)'
;MGIERTKKLTAALALGALALVAGCTSTPAEGPTSAPPPVTGDGGRLPSTEDAPYRDASVPTAERVADLLARMDVVDKVGQMTQAERGQAGPGLVNALRIGSVLSGGGS
;
A
#
# COMPACT_ATOMS: atom_id res chain seq x y z
N MET A 1 -35.46 9.29 75.41
CA MET A 1 -36.65 8.44 75.50
C MET A 1 -36.73 7.62 74.21
N GLY A 2 -36.58 6.28 74.27
CA GLY A 2 -36.85 5.30 73.18
C GLY A 2 -35.79 5.25 72.04
N ILE A 3 -34.85 4.29 71.94
CA ILE A 3 -34.93 2.82 71.74
C ILE A 3 -35.23 2.42 70.27
N GLU A 4 -34.25 1.71 69.66
CA GLU A 4 -34.38 0.67 68.61
C GLU A 4 -34.61 1.10 67.13
N ARG A 5 -34.12 0.45 66.05
CA ARG A 5 -33.69 -0.94 65.80
C ARG A 5 -32.96 -1.03 64.43
N THR A 6 -31.84 -1.76 64.43
CA THR A 6 -31.31 -2.69 63.41
C THR A 6 -31.82 -2.72 61.95
N LYS A 7 -30.84 -2.66 61.03
CA LYS A 7 -30.60 -3.52 59.85
C LYS A 7 -31.77 -3.79 58.88
N LYS A 8 -31.67 -3.22 57.66
CA LYS A 8 -31.99 -3.92 56.40
C LYS A 8 -31.03 -3.48 55.28
N LEU A 9 -30.08 -4.36 54.95
CA LEU A 9 -29.45 -4.42 53.62
C LEU A 9 -30.47 -5.01 52.64
N THR A 10 -30.59 -4.40 51.46
CA THR A 10 -31.01 -4.91 50.12
C THR A 10 -31.57 -3.71 49.36
N ALA A 11 -31.41 -3.47 48.06
CA ALA A 11 -30.64 -4.05 46.98
C ALA A 11 -30.66 -3.01 45.84
N ALA A 12 -29.61 -3.02 45.02
CA ALA A 12 -29.56 -2.64 43.61
C ALA A 12 -30.48 -1.52 43.08
N LEU A 13 -29.88 -0.37 42.75
CA LEU A 13 -30.29 0.35 41.55
C LEU A 13 -29.04 0.68 40.73
N ALA A 14 -28.78 -0.19 39.75
CA ALA A 14 -27.83 0.06 38.68
C ALA A 14 -28.39 1.17 37.78
N LEU A 15 -27.69 2.30 37.70
CA LEU A 15 -27.88 3.27 36.62
C LEU A 15 -26.56 4.03 36.42
N GLY A 16 -25.86 3.73 35.34
CA GLY A 16 -24.57 4.32 35.04
C GLY A 16 -23.98 3.77 33.74
N ALA A 17 -24.79 3.77 32.67
CA ALA A 17 -24.28 3.55 31.33
C ALA A 17 -23.45 4.78 30.91
N LEU A 18 -22.12 4.69 31.04
CA LEU A 18 -21.20 5.65 30.43
C LEU A 18 -20.62 5.03 29.16
N ALA A 19 -21.32 5.23 28.05
CA ALA A 19 -20.82 4.94 26.72
C ALA A 19 -19.71 5.94 26.39
N LEU A 20 -18.45 5.51 26.48
CA LEU A 20 -17.31 6.29 26.00
C LEU A 20 -17.13 6.00 24.51
N VAL A 21 -17.83 6.78 23.67
CA VAL A 21 -17.48 6.97 22.26
C VAL A 21 -16.25 7.88 22.23
N ALA A 22 -15.08 7.29 22.00
CA ALA A 22 -13.93 7.99 21.46
C ALA A 22 -13.58 7.31 20.14
N GLY A 23 -14.24 7.77 19.08
CA GLY A 23 -13.95 7.35 17.72
C GLY A 23 -12.51 7.68 17.37
N CYS A 24 -11.71 6.65 17.12
CA CYS A 24 -10.50 6.76 16.31
C CYS A 24 -10.93 7.16 14.91
N THR A 25 -11.01 8.46 14.64
CA THR A 25 -11.10 8.94 13.26
C THR A 25 -9.71 8.73 12.65
N SER A 26 -9.53 7.61 11.97
CA SER A 26 -8.44 7.45 11.02
C SER A 26 -8.64 8.52 9.94
N THR A 27 -7.90 9.61 10.07
CA THR A 27 -7.75 10.59 9.00
C THR A 27 -7.21 9.82 7.79
N PRO A 28 -7.86 9.86 6.62
CA PRO A 28 -7.24 9.35 5.41
C PRO A 28 -6.01 10.22 5.18
N ALA A 29 -4.82 9.63 5.32
CA ALA A 29 -3.63 10.25 4.80
C ALA A 29 -3.81 10.28 3.29
N GLU A 30 -4.22 11.43 2.75
CA GLU A 30 -4.06 11.75 1.34
C GLU A 30 -2.56 11.62 1.04
N GLY A 31 -2.17 10.46 0.53
CA GLY A 31 -0.84 10.28 -0.04
C GLY A 31 -0.64 11.34 -1.12
N PRO A 32 0.58 11.88 -1.28
CA PRO A 32 0.84 12.95 -2.22
C PRO A 32 0.37 12.54 -3.62
N THR A 33 -0.74 13.16 -4.07
CA THR A 33 -1.25 13.10 -5.44
C THR A 33 -0.46 14.08 -6.30
N SER A 34 0.85 13.87 -6.36
CA SER A 34 1.69 14.45 -7.40
C SER A 34 2.57 13.33 -7.90
N ALA A 35 2.22 12.79 -9.06
CA ALA A 35 3.13 11.91 -9.78
C ALA A 35 4.50 12.61 -9.87
N PRO A 36 5.59 11.97 -9.44
CA PRO A 36 6.91 12.57 -9.57
C PRO A 36 7.18 12.93 -11.03
N PRO A 37 7.95 14.00 -11.30
CA PRO A 37 8.28 14.39 -12.67
C PRO A 37 8.93 13.21 -13.41
N PRO A 38 8.70 13.07 -14.73
CA PRO A 38 9.25 11.97 -15.50
C PRO A 38 10.79 12.00 -15.40
N VAL A 39 11.36 11.05 -14.66
CA VAL A 39 12.80 10.83 -14.66
C VAL A 39 13.16 10.31 -16.04
N THR A 40 13.95 11.09 -16.79
CA THR A 40 14.40 10.71 -18.14
C THR A 40 15.68 9.89 -17.97
N GLY A 41 15.64 8.59 -18.28
CA GLY A 41 16.77 7.68 -18.13
C GLY A 41 17.76 7.66 -19.31
N ASP A 42 19.01 7.28 -19.03
CA ASP A 42 20.17 7.28 -19.95
C ASP A 42 20.22 6.10 -20.96
N GLY A 43 19.06 5.67 -21.49
CA GLY A 43 19.00 4.86 -22.71
C GLY A 43 18.99 3.33 -22.53
N GLY A 44 17.78 2.77 -22.54
CA GLY A 44 17.44 1.63 -23.39
C GLY A 44 16.35 2.13 -24.33
N ARG A 45 16.59 2.21 -25.64
CA ARG A 45 15.62 2.78 -26.59
C ARG A 45 15.63 2.04 -27.91
N LEU A 46 15.33 0.76 -27.84
CA LEU A 46 14.64 0.13 -28.97
C LEU A 46 13.15 0.50 -28.87
N PRO A 47 12.50 0.89 -29.97
CA PRO A 47 11.08 1.22 -29.95
C PRO A 47 10.27 0.02 -29.44
N SER A 48 9.36 0.24 -28.50
CA SER A 48 8.41 -0.79 -28.08
C SER A 48 7.51 -1.14 -29.25
N THR A 49 7.72 -2.31 -29.85
CA THR A 49 6.87 -2.87 -30.91
C THR A 49 5.95 -3.92 -30.29
N GLU A 50 4.71 -4.02 -30.79
CA GLU A 50 3.77 -5.07 -30.36
C GLU A 50 4.34 -6.47 -30.62
N ASP A 51 5.17 -6.63 -31.65
CA ASP A 51 5.85 -7.88 -32.03
C ASP A 51 7.26 -8.04 -31.43
N ALA A 52 7.58 -7.34 -30.33
CA ALA A 52 8.91 -7.46 -29.72
C ALA A 52 9.13 -8.88 -29.13
N PRO A 53 10.34 -9.47 -29.27
CA PRO A 53 10.65 -10.82 -28.77
C PRO A 53 10.28 -11.05 -27.30
N TYR A 54 10.43 -10.06 -26.41
CA TYR A 54 10.05 -10.22 -25.00
C TYR A 54 8.56 -10.51 -24.78
N ARG A 55 7.69 -10.20 -25.75
CA ARG A 55 6.24 -10.46 -25.70
C ARG A 55 5.84 -11.84 -26.22
N ASP A 56 6.69 -12.49 -27.01
CA ASP A 56 6.41 -13.81 -27.56
C ASP A 56 6.76 -14.90 -26.54
N ALA A 57 5.76 -15.68 -26.09
CA ALA A 57 5.93 -16.75 -25.12
C ALA A 57 6.64 -18.00 -25.69
N SER A 58 6.76 -18.12 -27.01
CA SER A 58 7.48 -19.23 -27.67
C SER A 58 9.00 -19.04 -27.70
N VAL A 59 9.47 -17.80 -27.54
CA VAL A 59 10.90 -17.44 -27.48
C VAL A 59 11.51 -17.86 -26.12
N PRO A 60 12.74 -18.39 -26.08
CA PRO A 60 13.39 -18.75 -24.83
C PRO A 60 13.46 -17.59 -23.82
N THR A 61 13.24 -17.89 -22.54
CA THR A 61 13.21 -16.87 -21.47
C THR A 61 14.45 -15.97 -21.46
N ALA A 62 15.64 -16.52 -21.66
CA ALA A 62 16.89 -15.75 -21.67
C ALA A 62 16.92 -14.69 -22.79
N GLU A 63 16.42 -15.03 -23.98
CA GLU A 63 16.33 -14.12 -25.12
C GLU A 63 15.28 -13.03 -24.88
N ARG A 64 14.13 -13.40 -24.29
CA ARG A 64 13.08 -12.45 -23.90
C ARG A 64 13.58 -11.44 -22.86
N VAL A 65 14.32 -11.91 -21.86
CA VAL A 65 14.91 -11.06 -20.82
C VAL A 65 15.98 -10.13 -21.42
N ALA A 66 16.83 -10.63 -22.31
CA ALA A 66 17.85 -9.83 -22.97
C ALA A 66 17.23 -8.71 -23.83
N ASP A 67 16.21 -9.02 -24.63
CA ASP A 67 15.47 -8.04 -25.44
C ASP A 67 14.76 -6.99 -24.56
N LEU A 68 14.13 -7.41 -23.46
CA LEU A 68 13.49 -6.49 -22.51
C LEU A 68 14.51 -5.54 -21.84
N LEU A 69 15.62 -6.07 -21.33
CA LEU A 69 16.65 -5.26 -20.65
C LEU A 69 17.34 -4.26 -21.59
N ALA A 70 17.47 -4.59 -22.88
CA ALA A 70 17.98 -3.68 -23.90
C ALA A 70 17.03 -2.50 -24.20
N ARG A 71 15.73 -2.69 -23.93
CA ARG A 71 14.67 -1.67 -24.10
C ARG A 71 14.44 -0.81 -22.86
N MET A 72 14.89 -1.26 -21.70
CA MET A 72 14.72 -0.58 -20.42
C MET A 72 15.81 0.47 -20.18
N ASP A 73 15.41 1.68 -19.82
CA ASP A 73 16.31 2.68 -19.28
C ASP A 73 16.68 2.39 -17.81
N VAL A 74 17.55 3.20 -17.22
CA VAL A 74 17.99 3.02 -15.83
C VAL A 74 16.81 3.18 -14.85
N VAL A 75 15.85 4.04 -15.15
CA VAL A 75 14.68 4.29 -14.30
C VAL A 75 13.77 3.06 -14.31
N ASP A 76 13.52 2.48 -15.48
CA ASP A 76 12.80 1.21 -15.63
C ASP A 76 13.48 0.12 -14.78
N LYS A 77 14.80 -0.01 -14.88
CA LYS A 77 15.59 -1.03 -14.17
C LYS A 77 15.53 -0.84 -12.66
N VAL A 78 15.71 0.39 -12.17
CA VAL A 78 15.61 0.70 -10.74
C VAL A 78 14.18 0.50 -10.23
N GLY A 79 13.18 0.90 -11.00
CA GLY A 79 11.78 0.64 -10.68
C GLY A 79 11.51 -0.85 -10.48
N GLN A 80 12.00 -1.70 -11.39
CA GLN A 80 11.85 -3.16 -11.28
C GLN A 80 12.55 -3.77 -10.06
N MET A 81 13.65 -3.18 -9.58
CA MET A 81 14.33 -3.61 -8.35
C MET A 81 13.66 -3.09 -7.06
N THR A 82 12.68 -2.20 -7.17
CA THR A 82 12.04 -1.54 -6.02
C THR A 82 10.82 -2.34 -5.56
N GLN A 83 10.76 -2.58 -4.24
CA GLN A 83 9.58 -3.12 -3.56
C GLN A 83 8.90 -2.04 -2.72
N ALA A 84 7.63 -1.79 -3.01
CA ALA A 84 6.81 -0.83 -2.27
C ALA A 84 5.83 -1.51 -1.31
N GLU A 85 5.43 -0.81 -0.25
CA GLU A 85 4.38 -1.24 0.67
C GLU A 85 3.02 -0.71 0.18
N ARG A 86 1.99 -1.56 0.19
CA ARG A 86 0.67 -1.27 -0.40
C ARG A 86 0.03 0.02 0.15
N GLY A 87 0.14 0.26 1.45
CA GLY A 87 -0.38 1.46 2.10
C GLY A 87 0.30 2.76 1.67
N GLN A 88 1.50 2.69 1.10
CA GLN A 88 2.27 3.86 0.64
C GLN A 88 2.37 4.00 -0.88
N ALA A 89 2.08 2.95 -1.65
CA ALA A 89 2.19 2.95 -3.10
C ALA A 89 0.86 2.57 -3.78
N GLY A 90 0.01 3.58 -3.98
CA GLY A 90 -1.18 3.44 -4.79
C GLY A 90 -0.87 3.20 -6.28
N PRO A 91 -1.86 2.76 -7.09
CA PRO A 91 -1.65 2.37 -8.48
C PRO A 91 -0.97 3.45 -9.36
N GLY A 92 -1.29 4.72 -9.13
CA GLY A 92 -0.68 5.84 -9.86
C GLY A 92 0.83 5.96 -9.60
N LEU A 93 1.26 5.78 -8.34
CA LEU A 93 2.68 5.83 -7.98
C LEU A 93 3.44 4.61 -8.50
N VAL A 94 2.82 3.42 -8.40
CA VAL A 94 3.36 2.18 -8.96
C VAL A 94 3.65 2.33 -10.45
N ASN A 95 2.71 2.91 -11.21
CA ASN A 95 2.89 3.16 -12.63
C ASN A 95 3.96 4.24 -12.91
N ALA A 96 3.88 5.40 -12.23
CA ALA A 96 4.80 6.51 -12.47
C ALA A 96 6.27 6.15 -12.21
N LEU A 97 6.52 5.35 -11.16
CA LEU A 97 7.85 4.91 -10.76
C LEU A 97 8.24 3.52 -11.28
N ARG A 98 7.36 2.87 -12.05
CA ARG A 98 7.60 1.55 -12.68
C ARG A 98 8.01 0.48 -11.66
N ILE A 99 7.36 0.49 -10.50
CA ILE A 99 7.66 -0.37 -9.36
C ILE A 99 7.47 -1.85 -9.74
N GLY A 100 8.48 -2.67 -9.47
CA GLY A 100 8.49 -4.10 -9.82
C GLY A 100 7.78 -5.01 -8.81
N SER A 101 7.64 -4.59 -7.55
CA SER A 101 7.01 -5.39 -6.51
C SER A 101 6.19 -4.55 -5.52
N VAL A 102 5.05 -5.09 -5.08
CA VAL A 102 4.23 -4.53 -4.01
C VAL A 102 3.99 -5.59 -2.93
N LEU A 103 4.28 -5.24 -1.69
CA LEU A 103 4.12 -6.09 -0.51
C LEU A 103 2.95 -5.61 0.36
N SER A 104 2.31 -6.54 1.06
CA SER A 104 1.33 -6.29 2.12
C SER A 104 1.97 -6.53 3.49
N GLY A 105 2.20 -5.46 4.27
CA GLY A 105 2.95 -5.52 5.54
C GLY A 105 2.21 -6.15 6.73
N GLY A 106 0.91 -6.45 6.59
CA GLY A 106 0.12 -7.16 7.63
C GLY A 106 -0.62 -6.27 8.64
N GLY A 107 -0.78 -4.97 8.38
CA GLY A 107 -1.54 -4.05 9.24
C GLY A 107 -3.04 -4.08 8.97
N SER A 108 -3.79 -4.79 9.82
CA SER A 108 -5.24 -4.63 10.00
C SER A 108 -5.57 -3.41 10.85
#